data_AF-A0A1N6N960-F1
#
_entry.id   AF-A0A1N6N960-F1
#
_cell.length_a   1.000
_cell.length_b   1.000
_cell.length_c   1.000
_cell.angle_alpha   90.00
_cell.angle_beta   90.00
_cell.angle_gamma   90.00
#
_symmetry.space_group_name_H-M   'P 1'
#
loop_
_entity.id
_entity.type
_entity.pdbx_description
1 polymer ?
#
loop_
_entity_poly.entity_id
_entity_poly.type
_entity_poly.pdbx_seq_one_letter_code
_entity_poly.pdbx_strand_id
1 'polypeptide(L)'
;MDNTLYIKMRHRVQVEPNAVVNLGQLALLISEESIEKELAQLSVYKVKKSDRNIIIIDLMKVIALIKKACPHLDVQTIGPAQTIVEVVYKKKQSSFIAFIAVWFLLFIGAAMAVMNFHEDVSMQQVHQKLFYMLTGIKDKQPLVIQIPYSFGLGLGMILFFNHVFRKRINEEPSPLEVEMFNYQQDLDQYVIMHENKESMKNLDDR
;
A
#
# COMPACT_ATOMS: atom_id res chain seq x y z
N MET A 1 4.88 30.93 26.69
CA MET A 1 4.06 30.22 25.67
C MET A 1 4.27 28.72 25.86
N ASP A 2 4.28 28.24 27.11
CA ASP A 2 5.23 27.19 27.51
C ASP A 2 4.59 25.83 27.80
N ASN A 3 3.30 25.67 27.51
CA ASN A 3 2.55 24.45 27.81
C ASN A 3 1.79 23.91 26.60
N THR A 4 2.29 24.11 25.38
CA THR A 4 1.67 23.55 24.17
C THR A 4 2.35 22.25 23.76
N LEU A 5 1.56 21.21 23.54
CA LEU A 5 1.98 19.95 22.93
C LEU A 5 1.40 19.86 21.53
N TYR A 6 2.28 19.78 20.55
CA TYR A 6 1.89 19.41 19.20
C TYR A 6 1.95 17.89 19.06
N ILE A 7 0.84 17.28 18.70
CA ILE A 7 0.73 15.85 18.47
C ILE A 7 0.39 15.58 17.01
N LYS A 8 1.24 14.79 16.35
CA LYS A 8 0.97 14.27 15.01
C LYS A 8 0.86 12.75 15.04
N MET A 9 -0.36 12.24 14.96
CA MET A 9 -0.62 10.80 14.89
C MET A 9 0.03 10.21 13.63
N ARG A 10 0.53 8.98 13.73
CA ARG A 10 1.02 8.22 12.57
C ARG A 10 -0.16 7.57 11.87
N HIS A 11 -0.08 7.41 10.55
CA HIS A 11 -1.11 6.67 9.81
C HIS A 11 -1.18 5.20 10.25
N ARG A 12 -0.02 4.56 10.41
CA ARG A 12 0.07 3.14 10.72
C ARG A 12 1.29 2.82 11.59
N VAL A 13 1.13 1.86 12.49
CA VAL A 13 2.20 1.28 13.33
C VAL A 13 2.05 -0.23 13.35
N GLN A 14 3.16 -0.94 13.21
CA GLN A 14 3.20 -2.40 13.29
C GLN A 14 3.76 -2.84 14.64
N VAL A 15 3.09 -3.77 15.30
CA VAL A 15 3.45 -4.25 16.64
C VAL A 15 3.39 -5.77 16.73
N GLU A 16 4.17 -6.33 17.66
CA GLU A 16 4.13 -7.75 17.95
C GLU A 16 2.90 -8.13 18.80
N PRO A 17 2.46 -9.41 18.76
CA PRO A 17 1.38 -9.87 19.62
C PRO A 17 1.71 -9.70 21.12
N ASN A 18 0.74 -9.22 21.90
CA ASN A 18 0.87 -8.90 23.33
C ASN A 18 1.76 -7.69 23.66
N ALA A 19 2.19 -6.90 22.67
CA ALA A 19 2.92 -5.68 22.91
C ALA A 19 2.07 -4.62 23.63
N VAL A 20 2.73 -3.80 24.43
CA VAL A 20 2.15 -2.56 24.97
C VAL A 20 2.52 -1.44 24.00
N VAL A 21 1.49 -0.71 23.57
CA VAL A 21 1.59 0.39 22.63
C VAL A 21 1.65 1.69 23.41
N ASN A 22 2.77 2.40 23.29
CA ASN A 22 2.99 3.67 23.95
C ASN A 22 2.70 4.85 23.02
N LEU A 23 2.44 6.03 23.59
CA LEU A 23 2.09 7.23 22.83
C LEU A 23 3.19 7.64 21.84
N GLY A 24 4.47 7.52 22.20
CA GLY A 24 5.59 7.85 21.30
C GLY A 24 5.68 6.92 20.07
N GLN A 25 5.08 5.73 20.14
CA GLN A 25 4.96 4.85 18.98
C GLN A 25 3.80 5.27 18.07
N LEU A 26 2.72 5.79 18.64
CA LEU A 26 1.50 6.17 17.92
C LEU A 26 1.57 7.55 17.29
N ALA A 27 2.32 8.46 17.89
CA ALA A 27 2.38 9.85 17.45
C ALA A 27 3.78 10.43 17.59
N LEU A 28 4.08 11.41 16.74
CA LEU A 28 5.17 12.34 16.95
C LEU A 28 4.70 13.43 17.92
N LEU A 29 5.48 13.67 18.95
CA LEU A 29 5.23 14.67 19.99
C LEU A 29 6.25 15.78 19.84
N ILE A 30 5.81 17.04 19.94
CA ILE A 30 6.70 18.21 19.98
C ILE A 30 6.24 19.13 21.13
N SER A 31 7.10 19.29 22.14
CA SER A 31 6.91 20.13 23.33
C SER A 31 8.25 20.33 24.07
N GLU A 32 8.23 20.64 25.37
CA GLU A 32 9.44 20.63 26.20
C GLU A 32 10.00 19.20 26.34
N GLU A 33 11.32 19.03 26.30
CA GLU A 33 12.00 17.72 26.28
C GLU A 33 11.60 16.82 27.47
N SER A 34 11.35 17.41 28.64
CA SER A 34 10.89 16.73 29.84
C SER A 34 9.52 16.08 29.63
N ILE A 35 8.56 16.86 29.12
CA ILE A 35 7.18 16.47 28.83
C ILE A 35 7.14 15.46 27.68
N GLU A 36 7.93 15.66 26.63
CA GLU A 36 8.01 14.72 25.51
C GLU A 36 8.44 13.33 25.96
N LYS A 37 9.49 13.23 26.78
CA LYS A 37 10.00 11.94 27.29
C LYS A 37 8.99 11.24 28.19
N GLU A 38 8.32 11.98 29.06
CA GLU A 38 7.28 11.45 29.93
C GLU A 38 6.08 10.92 29.12
N LEU A 39 5.55 11.76 28.23
CA LEU A 39 4.39 11.39 27.42
C LEU A 39 4.72 10.29 26.42
N ALA A 40 5.93 10.22 25.87
CA ALA A 40 6.31 9.16 24.95
C ALA A 40 6.20 7.75 25.56
N GLN A 41 6.38 7.62 26.89
CA GLN A 41 6.28 6.36 27.63
C GLN A 41 4.86 6.02 28.08
N LEU A 42 3.90 6.94 27.93
CA LEU A 42 2.52 6.74 28.34
C LEU A 42 1.90 5.56 27.58
N SER A 43 1.51 4.51 28.29
CA SER A 43 0.87 3.34 27.71
C SER A 43 -0.58 3.66 27.31
N VAL A 44 -0.87 3.56 26.02
CA VAL A 44 -2.18 3.90 25.43
C VAL A 44 -3.05 2.67 25.27
N TYR A 45 -2.45 1.54 24.86
CA TYR A 45 -3.18 0.31 24.61
C TYR A 45 -2.29 -0.92 24.83
N LYS A 46 -2.87 -2.02 25.31
CA LYS A 46 -2.19 -3.31 25.39
C LYS A 46 -2.88 -4.28 24.46
N VAL A 47 -2.14 -4.75 23.45
CA VAL A 47 -2.63 -5.73 22.48
C VAL A 47 -2.97 -7.01 23.23
N LYS A 48 -4.20 -7.50 23.08
CA LYS A 48 -4.68 -8.77 23.61
C LYS A 48 -4.80 -9.78 22.48
N LYS A 49 -4.68 -11.07 22.79
CA LYS A 49 -4.90 -12.16 21.81
C LYS A 49 -6.33 -12.21 21.27
N SER A 50 -7.30 -11.63 22.00
CA SER A 50 -8.69 -11.49 21.56
C SER A 50 -8.89 -10.36 20.57
N ASP A 51 -7.93 -9.43 20.48
CA ASP A 51 -8.03 -8.32 19.55
C ASP A 51 -7.83 -8.84 18.12
N ARG A 52 -8.53 -8.21 17.17
CA ARG A 52 -8.32 -8.50 15.75
C ARG A 52 -6.90 -8.08 15.36
N ASN A 53 -6.48 -8.50 14.16
CA ASN A 53 -5.17 -8.12 13.62
C ASN A 53 -5.01 -6.61 13.42
N ILE A 54 -6.12 -5.86 13.42
CA ILE A 54 -6.12 -4.41 13.27
C ILE A 54 -6.87 -3.79 14.45
N ILE A 55 -6.24 -2.80 15.07
CA ILE A 55 -6.79 -2.01 16.17
C ILE A 55 -6.73 -0.54 15.77
N ILE A 56 -7.86 0.16 15.87
CA ILE A 56 -7.91 1.61 15.62
C ILE A 56 -7.77 2.34 16.95
N ILE A 57 -6.80 3.26 17.02
CA ILE A 57 -6.63 4.16 18.16
C ILE A 57 -7.00 5.57 17.73
N ASP A 58 -8.06 6.09 18.34
CA ASP A 58 -8.58 7.43 18.09
C ASP A 58 -7.79 8.50 18.87
N LEU A 59 -7.57 9.64 18.22
CA LEU A 59 -6.92 10.80 18.80
C LEU A 59 -7.67 11.33 20.02
N MET A 60 -9.00 11.26 20.07
CA MET A 60 -9.79 11.70 21.22
C MET A 60 -9.44 10.89 22.47
N LYS A 61 -9.27 9.57 22.33
CA LYS A 61 -8.82 8.69 23.42
C LYS A 61 -7.42 9.05 23.89
N VAL A 62 -6.52 9.36 22.95
CA VAL A 62 -5.16 9.81 23.26
C VAL A 62 -5.17 11.14 24.01
N ILE A 63 -5.94 12.13 23.55
CA ILE A 63 -6.07 13.44 24.23
C ILE A 63 -6.62 13.26 25.64
N ALA A 64 -7.61 12.39 25.83
CA ALA A 64 -8.16 12.11 27.17
C ALA A 64 -7.12 11.51 28.11
N LEU A 65 -6.22 10.65 27.61
CA LEU A 65 -5.11 10.09 28.40
C LEU A 65 -4.05 11.15 28.70
N ILE A 66 -3.69 11.99 27.74
CA ILE A 66 -2.73 13.10 27.93
C ILE A 66 -3.27 14.08 28.97
N LYS A 67 -4.53 14.50 28.86
CA LYS A 67 -5.16 15.43 29.83
C LYS A 67 -5.27 14.84 31.24
N LYS A 68 -5.34 13.51 31.37
CA LYS A 68 -5.29 12.85 32.69
C LYS A 68 -3.89 12.86 33.29
N ALA A 69 -2.84 12.71 32.48
CA ALA A 69 -1.46 12.73 32.94
C ALA A 69 -0.96 14.17 33.18
N CYS A 70 -1.26 15.09 32.25
CA CYS A 70 -0.82 16.49 32.26
C CYS A 70 -2.03 17.43 32.00
N PRO A 71 -2.83 17.77 33.02
CA PRO A 71 -4.05 18.58 32.84
C PRO A 71 -3.81 19.99 32.29
N HIS A 72 -2.64 20.57 32.61
CA HIS A 72 -2.27 21.94 32.26
C HIS A 72 -1.73 22.10 30.83
N LEU A 73 -1.61 21.02 30.06
CA LEU A 73 -1.03 21.03 28.73
C LEU A 73 -2.10 21.35 27.67
N ASP A 74 -1.88 22.36 26.84
CA ASP A 74 -2.72 22.62 25.67
C ASP A 74 -2.30 21.70 24.52
N VAL A 75 -3.25 20.95 23.96
CA VAL A 75 -2.94 19.90 22.97
C VAL A 75 -3.40 20.38 21.60
N GLN A 76 -2.44 20.58 20.69
CA GLN A 76 -2.70 20.92 19.30
C GLN A 76 -2.40 19.73 18.40
N THR A 77 -3.36 19.39 17.55
CA THR A 77 -3.32 18.16 16.76
C THR A 77 -3.00 18.46 15.31
N ILE A 78 -2.19 17.60 14.70
CA ILE A 78 -1.73 17.73 13.31
C ILE A 78 -1.84 16.37 12.62
N GLY A 79 -2.29 16.33 11.38
CA GLY A 79 -2.34 15.09 10.60
C GLY A 79 -3.58 14.23 10.90
N PRO A 80 -3.47 12.88 10.81
CA PRO A 80 -4.64 12.01 10.88
C PRO A 80 -5.26 11.99 12.27
N ALA A 81 -6.59 11.85 12.35
CA ALA A 81 -7.32 11.75 13.61
C ALA A 81 -7.19 10.37 14.29
N GLN A 82 -6.60 9.39 13.60
CA GLN A 82 -6.57 8.00 14.05
C GLN A 82 -5.26 7.33 13.60
N THR A 83 -4.82 6.33 14.36
CA THR A 83 -3.69 5.47 13.99
C THR A 83 -4.14 4.03 13.88
N ILE A 84 -3.78 3.38 12.77
CA ILE A 84 -3.99 1.95 12.55
C ILE A 84 -2.84 1.19 13.21
N VAL A 85 -3.15 0.40 14.23
CA VAL A 85 -2.20 -0.52 14.86
C VAL A 85 -2.40 -1.92 14.27
N GLU A 86 -1.43 -2.35 13.49
CA GLU A 86 -1.42 -3.65 12.83
C GLU A 86 -0.59 -4.65 13.66
N VAL A 87 -1.22 -5.73 14.09
CA VAL A 87 -0.56 -6.81 14.84
C VAL A 87 0.07 -7.78 13.85
N VAL A 88 1.40 -7.72 13.72
CA VAL A 88 2.14 -8.54 12.76
C VAL A 88 2.55 -9.86 13.42
N TYR A 89 1.84 -10.92 13.06
CA TYR A 89 2.27 -12.28 13.36
C TYR A 89 3.41 -12.68 12.42
N LYS A 90 4.43 -13.38 12.94
CA LYS A 90 5.52 -13.88 12.10
C LYS A 90 4.96 -14.62 10.88
N LYS A 91 5.32 -14.16 9.68
CA LYS A 91 4.87 -14.75 8.43
C LYS A 91 5.29 -16.23 8.40
N LYS A 92 4.32 -17.12 8.19
CA LYS A 92 4.59 -18.51 7.83
C LYS A 92 5.38 -18.48 6.51
N GLN A 93 6.48 -19.22 6.43
CA GLN A 93 7.24 -19.31 5.19
C GLN A 93 6.31 -19.82 4.09
N SER A 94 6.14 -19.01 3.03
CA SER A 94 5.33 -19.42 1.88
C SER A 94 6.01 -20.59 1.20
N SER A 95 5.22 -21.57 0.76
CA SER A 95 5.76 -22.75 0.08
C SER A 95 6.36 -22.34 -1.26
N PHE A 96 7.65 -22.58 -1.46
CA PHE A 96 8.33 -22.35 -2.73
C PHE A 96 7.65 -23.07 -3.89
N ILE A 97 7.05 -24.24 -3.63
CA ILE A 97 6.28 -25.01 -4.62
C ILE A 97 5.01 -24.25 -5.02
N ALA A 98 4.30 -23.65 -4.06
CA ALA A 98 3.11 -22.85 -4.36
C ALA A 98 3.48 -21.61 -5.17
N PHE A 99 4.61 -20.98 -4.87
CA PHE A 99 5.13 -19.87 -5.67
C PHE A 99 5.37 -20.27 -7.13
N ILE A 100 6.05 -21.38 -7.37
CA ILE A 100 6.30 -21.89 -8.74
C ILE A 100 4.98 -22.20 -9.45
N ALA A 101 4.03 -22.85 -8.77
CA ALA A 101 2.74 -23.18 -9.36
C ALA A 101 1.96 -21.93 -9.81
N VAL A 102 1.90 -20.90 -8.95
CA VAL A 102 1.27 -19.62 -9.29
C VAL A 102 2.02 -18.92 -10.41
N TRP A 103 3.36 -18.95 -10.40
CA TRP A 103 4.17 -18.36 -11.47
C TRP A 103 3.88 -18.98 -12.84
N PHE A 104 3.81 -20.31 -12.92
CA PHE A 104 3.44 -20.99 -14.17
C PHE A 104 2.02 -20.66 -14.62
N LEU A 105 1.06 -20.63 -13.68
CA LEU A 105 -0.32 -20.28 -13.99
C LEU A 105 -0.42 -18.87 -14.60
N LEU A 106 0.27 -17.89 -13.99
CA LEU A 106 0.30 -16.51 -14.47
C LEU A 106 1.03 -16.40 -15.81
N PHE A 107 2.16 -17.12 -15.99
CA PHE A 107 2.91 -17.13 -17.24
C PHE A 107 2.08 -17.67 -18.40
N ILE A 108 1.42 -18.82 -18.22
CA ILE A 108 0.57 -19.43 -19.24
C ILE A 108 -0.66 -18.55 -19.50
N GLY A 109 -1.28 -18.00 -18.45
CA GLY A 109 -2.42 -17.08 -18.60
C GLY A 109 -2.08 -15.84 -19.41
N ALA A 110 -0.94 -15.20 -19.13
CA ALA A 110 -0.47 -14.04 -19.88
C ALA A 110 -0.13 -14.40 -21.33
N ALA A 111 0.55 -15.53 -21.56
CA ALA A 111 0.86 -16.01 -22.90
C ALA A 111 -0.41 -16.26 -23.73
N MET A 112 -1.42 -16.90 -23.15
CA MET A 112 -2.72 -17.12 -23.81
C MET A 112 -3.43 -15.80 -24.12
N ALA A 113 -3.44 -14.84 -23.19
CA ALA A 113 -4.03 -13.53 -23.41
C ALA A 113 -3.35 -12.78 -24.58
N VAL A 114 -2.02 -12.80 -24.62
CA VAL A 114 -1.25 -12.20 -25.72
C VAL A 114 -1.56 -12.90 -27.05
N MET A 115 -1.59 -14.23 -27.08
CA MET A 115 -1.92 -14.99 -28.29
C MET A 115 -3.34 -14.69 -28.79
N ASN A 116 -4.34 -14.72 -27.90
CA ASN A 116 -5.72 -14.40 -28.26
C ASN A 116 -5.83 -12.97 -28.78
N PHE A 117 -5.17 -11.99 -28.15
CA PHE A 117 -5.17 -10.62 -28.66
C PHE A 117 -4.53 -10.53 -30.06
N HIS A 118 -3.43 -11.24 -30.31
CA HIS A 118 -2.77 -11.26 -31.62
C HIS A 118 -3.65 -11.89 -32.72
N GLU A 119 -4.41 -12.93 -32.37
CA GLU A 119 -5.38 -13.55 -33.27
C GLU A 119 -6.58 -12.61 -33.51
N ASP A 120 -7.17 -12.04 -32.45
CA ASP A 120 -8.33 -11.15 -32.51
C ASP A 120 -8.06 -9.92 -33.39
N VAL A 121 -6.90 -9.29 -33.23
CA VAL A 121 -6.50 -8.15 -34.08
C VAL A 121 -5.81 -8.58 -35.38
N SER A 122 -5.70 -9.89 -35.62
CA SER A 122 -5.07 -10.48 -36.81
C SER A 122 -3.68 -9.90 -37.09
N MET A 123 -2.80 -9.87 -36.08
CA MET A 123 -1.46 -9.27 -36.19
C MET A 123 -0.63 -9.84 -37.34
N GLN A 124 -0.82 -11.11 -37.66
CA GLN A 124 -0.16 -11.72 -38.82
C GLN A 124 -0.53 -10.99 -40.13
N GLN A 125 -1.83 -10.72 -40.35
CA GLN A 125 -2.29 -10.02 -41.56
C GLN A 125 -1.78 -8.57 -41.58
N VAL A 126 -1.73 -7.91 -40.41
CA VAL A 126 -1.17 -6.56 -40.28
C VAL A 126 0.30 -6.54 -40.68
N HIS A 127 1.11 -7.46 -40.15
CA HIS A 127 2.52 -7.58 -40.49
C HIS A 127 2.74 -7.89 -41.98
N GLN A 128 1.94 -8.78 -42.57
CA GLN A 128 2.00 -9.10 -44.00
C GLN A 128 1.67 -7.88 -44.88
N LYS A 129 0.60 -7.14 -44.54
CA LYS A 129 0.23 -5.92 -45.27
C LYS A 129 1.29 -4.83 -45.14
N LEU A 130 1.83 -4.63 -43.94
CA LEU A 130 2.89 -3.65 -43.71
C LEU A 130 4.15 -4.00 -44.50
N PHE A 131 4.56 -5.27 -44.48
CA PHE A 131 5.70 -5.75 -45.26
C PHE A 131 5.49 -5.55 -46.76
N TYR A 132 4.29 -5.90 -47.27
CA TYR A 132 3.94 -5.70 -48.67
C TYR A 132 3.93 -4.22 -49.07
N MET A 133 3.41 -3.33 -48.23
CA MET A 133 3.43 -1.88 -48.50
C MET A 133 4.85 -1.32 -48.59
N LEU A 134 5.79 -1.85 -47.79
CA LEU A 134 7.18 -1.38 -47.77
C LEU A 134 8.04 -1.98 -48.90
N THR A 135 7.78 -3.23 -49.28
CA THR A 135 8.67 -4.00 -50.17
C THR A 135 8.06 -4.35 -51.53
N GLY A 136 6.73 -4.29 -51.65
CA GLY A 136 5.98 -4.83 -52.79
C GLY A 136 5.92 -6.36 -52.85
N ILE A 137 6.52 -7.08 -51.89
CA ILE A 137 6.63 -8.54 -51.90
C ILE A 137 5.58 -9.14 -50.97
N LYS A 138 4.86 -10.17 -51.46
CA LYS A 138 3.93 -10.94 -50.63
C LYS A 138 4.69 -12.05 -49.92
N ASP A 139 4.93 -11.86 -48.63
CA ASP A 139 5.51 -12.87 -47.75
C ASP A 139 4.45 -13.34 -46.74
N LYS A 140 4.37 -14.65 -46.50
CA LYS A 140 3.47 -15.26 -45.51
C LYS A 140 3.98 -15.06 -44.07
N GLN A 141 5.30 -14.91 -43.90
CA GLN A 141 5.95 -14.78 -42.59
C GLN A 141 7.08 -13.74 -42.66
N PRO A 142 6.74 -12.43 -42.67
CA PRO A 142 7.74 -11.37 -42.78
C PRO A 142 8.58 -11.21 -41.49
N LEU A 143 9.61 -12.05 -41.34
CA LEU A 143 10.47 -12.10 -40.15
C LEU A 143 11.17 -10.77 -39.86
N VAL A 144 11.47 -10.00 -40.92
CA VAL A 144 12.14 -8.69 -40.83
C VAL A 144 11.32 -7.67 -40.01
N ILE A 145 9.99 -7.80 -40.00
CA ILE A 145 9.10 -6.95 -39.19
C ILE A 145 8.82 -7.61 -37.84
N GLN A 146 8.63 -8.93 -37.82
CA GLN A 146 8.25 -9.66 -36.61
C GLN A 146 9.35 -9.61 -35.54
N ILE A 147 10.62 -9.78 -35.91
CA ILE A 147 11.73 -9.80 -34.93
C ILE A 147 11.86 -8.44 -34.21
N PRO A 148 11.98 -7.29 -34.91
CA PRO A 148 11.99 -5.98 -34.24
C PRO A 148 10.71 -5.69 -33.46
N TYR A 149 9.55 -6.12 -33.95
CA TYR A 149 8.28 -5.98 -33.23
C TYR A 149 8.31 -6.72 -31.89
N SER A 150 8.75 -7.98 -31.86
CA SER A 150 8.84 -8.77 -30.63
C SER A 150 9.83 -8.16 -29.62
N PHE A 151 10.98 -7.67 -30.10
CA PHE A 151 11.92 -6.93 -29.25
C PHE A 151 11.31 -5.63 -28.71
N GLY A 152 10.64 -4.86 -29.58
CA GLY A 152 9.97 -3.62 -29.19
C GLY A 152 8.86 -3.84 -28.16
N LEU A 153 8.09 -4.92 -28.29
CA LEU A 153 7.07 -5.30 -27.32
C LEU A 153 7.70 -5.66 -25.97
N GLY A 154 8.73 -6.51 -25.96
CA GLY A 154 9.43 -6.90 -24.74
C GLY A 154 10.10 -5.71 -24.03
N LEU A 155 10.82 -4.87 -24.79
CA LEU A 155 11.45 -3.64 -24.27
C LEU A 155 10.40 -2.65 -23.78
N GLY A 156 9.30 -2.46 -24.52
CA GLY A 156 8.19 -1.60 -24.14
C GLY A 156 7.59 -2.03 -22.80
N MET A 157 7.39 -3.33 -22.58
CA MET A 157 6.92 -3.87 -21.30
C MET A 157 7.93 -3.64 -20.16
N ILE A 158 9.23 -3.86 -20.41
CA ILE A 158 10.28 -3.63 -19.40
C ILE A 158 10.35 -2.15 -19.00
N LEU A 159 10.25 -1.24 -19.97
CA LEU A 159 10.25 0.21 -19.74
C LEU A 159 8.97 0.68 -19.04
N PHE A 160 7.79 0.21 -19.49
CA PHE A 160 6.49 0.58 -18.92
C PHE A 160 6.39 0.20 -17.45
N PHE A 161 6.86 -0.99 -17.07
CA PHE A 161 6.86 -1.43 -15.67
C PHE A 161 8.05 -0.93 -14.86
N ASN A 162 9.00 -0.20 -15.48
CA ASN A 162 10.16 0.47 -14.85
C ASN A 162 10.88 -0.37 -13.77
N HIS A 163 10.88 -1.71 -13.90
CA HIS A 163 11.25 -2.60 -12.80
C HIS A 163 12.72 -3.03 -12.84
N VAL A 164 13.40 -2.90 -13.99
CA VAL A 164 14.72 -3.51 -14.22
C VAL A 164 15.87 -2.51 -14.09
N PHE A 165 15.63 -1.22 -14.31
CA PHE A 165 16.67 -0.20 -14.15
C PHE A 165 16.55 0.46 -12.77
N ARG A 166 17.48 0.13 -11.86
CA ARG A 166 17.67 0.84 -10.58
C ARG A 166 17.90 2.36 -10.74
N LYS A 167 18.10 2.87 -11.95
CA LYS A 167 18.12 4.29 -12.30
C LYS A 167 16.72 4.72 -12.71
N ARG A 168 15.99 5.36 -11.80
CA ARG A 168 14.78 6.13 -12.13
C ARG A 168 15.18 7.25 -13.08
N ILE A 169 14.81 7.12 -14.36
CA ILE A 169 15.00 8.22 -15.33
C ILE A 169 13.93 9.30 -15.09
N ASN A 170 12.79 8.93 -14.48
CA ASN A 170 11.72 9.82 -14.01
C ASN A 170 11.37 9.53 -12.54
N GLU A 171 11.08 10.58 -11.77
CA GLU A 171 10.64 10.51 -10.36
C GLU A 171 9.14 10.21 -10.21
N GLU A 172 8.41 10.13 -11.32
CA GLU A 172 6.97 9.86 -11.34
C GLU A 172 6.65 8.42 -10.91
N PRO A 173 5.61 8.22 -10.07
CA PRO A 173 5.18 6.88 -9.68
C PRO A 173 4.62 6.13 -10.89
N SER A 174 4.90 4.83 -10.97
CA SER A 174 4.33 3.98 -12.02
C SER A 174 2.81 3.87 -11.85
N PRO A 175 2.04 3.63 -12.93
CA PRO A 175 0.59 3.47 -12.83
C PRO A 175 0.15 2.40 -11.82
N LEU A 176 0.90 1.30 -11.72
CA LEU A 176 0.64 0.24 -10.74
C LEU A 176 0.91 0.70 -9.30
N GLU A 177 1.95 1.49 -9.06
CA GLU A 177 2.22 2.06 -7.73
C GLU A 177 1.11 3.03 -7.30
N VAL A 178 0.61 3.85 -8.23
CA VAL A 178 -0.52 4.76 -7.98
C VAL A 178 -1.79 3.96 -7.65
N GLU A 179 -2.09 2.94 -8.44
CA GLU A 179 -3.27 2.09 -8.19
C GLU A 179 -3.16 1.33 -6.87
N MET A 180 -1.98 0.78 -6.56
CA MET A 180 -1.72 0.09 -5.29
C MET A 180 -1.79 1.06 -4.09
N PHE A 181 -1.37 2.31 -4.27
CA PHE A 181 -1.52 3.36 -3.26
C PHE A 181 -2.99 3.68 -2.99
N ASN A 182 -3.79 3.90 -4.04
CA ASN A 182 -5.22 4.15 -3.92
C ASN A 182 -5.93 2.97 -3.25
N TYR A 183 -5.65 1.75 -3.72
CA TYR A 183 -6.18 0.52 -3.11
C TYR A 183 -5.86 0.43 -1.61
N GLN A 184 -4.61 0.77 -1.22
CA GLN A 184 -4.22 0.77 0.17
C GLN A 184 -4.96 1.85 0.99
N GLN A 185 -5.16 3.04 0.42
CA GLN A 185 -5.94 4.10 1.08
C GLN A 185 -7.40 3.68 1.29
N ASP A 186 -8.02 3.07 0.27
CA ASP A 186 -9.41 2.59 0.36
C ASP A 186 -9.57 1.49 1.42
N LEU A 187 -8.61 0.57 1.49
CA LEU A 187 -8.57 -0.44 2.55
C LEU A 187 -8.42 0.19 3.94
N ASP A 188 -7.50 1.14 4.10
CA ASP A 188 -7.27 1.82 5.37
C ASP A 188 -8.54 2.55 5.83
N GLN A 189 -9.21 3.26 4.91
CA GLN A 189 -10.47 3.94 5.18
C GLN A 189 -11.59 2.97 5.54
N TYR A 190 -11.72 1.87 4.80
CA TYR A 190 -12.70 0.83 5.10
C TYR A 190 -12.53 0.29 6.52
N VAL A 191 -11.30 -0.06 6.89
CA VAL A 191 -11.00 -0.63 8.22
C VAL A 191 -11.24 0.41 9.32
N ILE A 192 -10.84 1.67 9.10
CA ILE A 192 -11.14 2.77 10.02
C ILE A 192 -12.65 2.86 10.29
N MET A 193 -13.49 2.82 9.25
CA MET A 193 -14.93 2.95 9.42
C MET A 193 -15.56 1.76 10.15
N HIS A 194 -15.08 0.53 9.90
CA HIS A 194 -15.71 -0.70 10.41
C HIS A 194 -15.16 -1.19 11.75
N GLU A 195 -13.88 -0.95 12.05
CA GLU A 195 -13.24 -1.36 13.32
C GLU A 195 -13.29 -0.27 14.39
N ASN A 196 -13.50 1.00 14.00
CA ASN A 196 -13.69 2.06 14.98
C ASN A 196 -15.09 1.96 15.60
N LYS A 197 -15.18 1.29 16.75
CA LYS A 197 -16.43 1.15 17.51
C LYS A 197 -17.03 2.49 17.98
N GLU A 198 -16.23 3.56 18.03
CA GLU A 198 -16.70 4.89 18.43
C GLU A 198 -17.35 5.66 17.26
N SER A 199 -17.20 5.20 16.01
CA SER A 199 -17.81 5.84 14.83
C SER A 199 -19.30 5.52 14.67
N MET A 200 -19.76 4.37 15.17
CA MET A 200 -21.14 3.93 15.11
C MET A 200 -21.85 4.14 16.44
N LYS A 201 -22.69 5.16 16.52
CA LYS A 201 -23.57 5.40 17.66
C LYS A 201 -24.98 4.93 17.31
N ASN A 202 -25.40 3.78 17.83
CA ASN A 202 -26.80 3.35 17.78
C ASN A 202 -27.60 4.26 18.72
N LEU A 203 -28.51 5.05 18.16
CA LEU A 203 -29.32 6.03 18.90
C LEU A 203 -30.65 5.46 19.41
N ASP A 204 -30.95 4.18 19.10
CA ASP A 204 -32.26 3.57 19.34
C ASP A 204 -32.38 2.76 20.66
N ASP A 205 -31.36 2.76 21.52
CA ASP A 205 -31.48 2.22 22.89
C ASP A 205 -31.90 3.33 23.87
N ARG A 206 -33.15 3.77 23.79
CA ARG A 206 -33.83 4.59 24.81
C ARG A 206 -35.10 3.94 25.30
#